data_AF-A0A6C0HCQ1-F1
#
_entry.id   AF-A0A6C0HCQ1-F1
#
_cell.length_a   1.000
_cell.length_b   1.000
_cell.length_c   1.000
_cell.angle_alpha   90.00
_cell.angle_beta   90.00
_cell.angle_gamma   90.00
#
_symmetry.space_group_name_H-M   'P 1'
#
loop_
_entity.id
_entity.type
_entity.pdbx_description
1 polymer ?
#
loop_
_entity_poly.entity_id
_entity_poly.type
_entity_poly.pdbx_seq_one_letter_code
_entity_poly.pdbx_strand_id
1 'polypeptide(L)'
;MTTIKTDLNKICDQRKQQMLFNIPPVRYTPISPYEKFPQFTKSQFDMRRKAEILSYTANKSNTKTNNFTKANKWAQLVKGVGQQYNSKSIKLTEVRYENLDNTKYSSIATYTDIIVNYPDTFTKHTDINGNIWYDISSQPIVICNDNMIPTPTSSSDVPGPVINLIRDLNVPLYNYKSSIDTANYGLIPPTENKYINYNIDTNILGQNNTTTSIFSLNINNAIEMSDYFNFEIPLSMYFSGQKTTTSTSYDVSFSNISMTIQTPTISVYYSDSMVGLKNSYDISFNCINNNIISFDLSLNSTTNNFSEFSGEIYIGTLKMKNLFLYTQSGYVYTIKFSNFITDNTSDFTLYSSYFSSLQSGIKFNTTSITKNQTHCEIHQTTSSEPNIGFTLSSANSI
;
A
#
# COMPACT_ATOMS: atom_id res chain seq x y z
N MET A 1 23.54 -5.25 -32.10
CA MET A 1 22.23 -5.84 -31.73
C MET A 1 22.35 -7.35 -31.82
N THR A 2 22.41 -8.05 -30.69
CA THR A 2 22.26 -9.51 -30.66
C THR A 2 20.80 -9.80 -30.34
N THR A 3 20.02 -10.10 -31.38
CA THR A 3 18.62 -10.51 -31.26
C THR A 3 18.59 -11.83 -30.50
N ILE A 4 18.22 -11.79 -29.22
CA ILE A 4 17.91 -13.00 -28.47
C ILE A 4 16.62 -13.53 -29.10
N LYS A 5 16.71 -14.61 -29.89
CA LYS A 5 15.53 -15.38 -30.29
C LYS A 5 14.85 -15.84 -29.00
N THR A 6 13.74 -15.21 -28.64
CA THR A 6 12.90 -15.61 -27.52
C THR A 6 12.19 -16.90 -27.89
N ASP A 7 12.86 -18.02 -27.64
CA ASP A 7 12.27 -19.36 -27.74
C ASP A 7 11.12 -19.50 -26.73
N LEU A 8 10.08 -20.27 -27.09
CA LEU A 8 8.91 -20.51 -26.25
C LEU A 8 9.31 -21.10 -24.89
N ASN A 9 10.32 -21.97 -24.86
CA ASN A 9 10.85 -22.54 -23.62
C ASN A 9 11.34 -21.45 -22.66
N LYS A 10 12.08 -20.46 -23.17
CA LYS A 10 12.59 -19.34 -22.34
C LYS A 10 11.47 -18.51 -21.74
N ILE A 11 10.38 -18.30 -22.49
CA ILE A 11 9.18 -17.59 -22.01
C ILE A 11 8.48 -18.41 -20.93
N CYS A 12 8.32 -19.72 -21.13
CA CYS A 12 7.74 -20.61 -20.13
C CYS A 12 8.54 -20.63 -18.83
N ASP A 13 9.87 -20.63 -18.91
CA ASP A 13 10.73 -20.64 -17.73
C ASP A 13 10.71 -19.30 -16.99
N GLN A 14 10.68 -18.16 -17.70
CA GLN A 14 10.42 -16.86 -17.08
C GLN A 14 9.10 -16.86 -16.32
N ARG A 15 8.02 -17.38 -16.94
CA ARG A 15 6.71 -17.46 -16.29
C ARG A 15 6.75 -18.33 -15.02
N LYS A 16 7.43 -19.48 -15.04
CA LYS A 16 7.61 -20.32 -13.83
C LYS A 16 8.36 -19.57 -12.74
N GLN A 17 9.44 -18.88 -13.08
CA GLN A 17 10.23 -18.10 -12.12
C GLN A 17 9.42 -16.93 -11.55
N GLN A 18 8.59 -16.25 -12.36
CA GLN A 18 7.69 -15.19 -11.90
C GLN A 18 6.66 -15.68 -10.88
N MET A 19 6.22 -16.94 -10.94
CA MET A 19 5.28 -17.50 -9.96
C MET A 19 5.87 -17.56 -8.54
N LEU A 20 7.19 -17.52 -8.38
CA LEU A 20 7.86 -17.40 -7.08
C LEU A 20 7.65 -16.01 -6.45
N PHE A 21 7.25 -15.01 -7.24
CA PHE A 21 7.05 -13.62 -6.84
C PHE A 21 5.57 -13.24 -6.72
N ASN A 22 4.70 -14.19 -6.38
CA ASN A 22 3.27 -13.93 -6.19
C ASN A 22 3.04 -12.95 -5.02
N ILE A 23 2.89 -11.66 -5.34
CA ILE A 23 2.38 -10.67 -4.39
C ILE A 23 0.86 -10.84 -4.35
N PRO A 24 0.26 -11.27 -3.22
CA PRO A 24 -1.19 -11.27 -3.10
C PRO A 24 -1.67 -9.82 -3.21
N PRO A 25 -2.73 -9.55 -3.97
CA PRO A 25 -3.24 -8.19 -4.07
C PRO A 25 -3.72 -7.71 -2.70
N VAL A 26 -3.44 -6.45 -2.37
CA VAL A 26 -3.83 -5.89 -1.07
C VAL A 26 -5.35 -5.91 -0.94
N ARG A 27 -5.85 -6.48 0.15
CA ARG A 27 -7.28 -6.45 0.46
C ARG A 27 -7.60 -5.06 1.00
N TYR A 28 -8.63 -4.44 0.45
CA TYR A 28 -9.19 -3.25 1.06
C TYR A 28 -9.75 -3.59 2.45
N THR A 29 -9.18 -2.99 3.49
CA THR A 29 -9.72 -3.00 4.85
C THR A 29 -10.36 -1.64 5.10
N PRO A 30 -11.70 -1.51 5.05
CA PRO A 30 -12.34 -0.23 5.32
C PRO A 30 -12.06 0.21 6.75
N ILE A 31 -11.50 1.41 6.90
CA ILE A 31 -11.36 2.07 8.21
C ILE A 31 -12.77 2.33 8.75
N SER A 32 -12.98 1.99 10.01
CA SER A 32 -14.26 2.21 10.66
C SER A 32 -14.62 3.70 10.63
N PRO A 33 -15.89 4.09 10.33
CA PRO A 33 -16.31 5.49 10.40
C PRO A 33 -16.01 6.16 11.75
N TYR A 34 -15.97 5.37 12.83
CA TYR A 34 -15.65 5.83 14.18
C TYR A 34 -14.16 6.17 14.36
N GLU A 35 -13.28 5.54 13.59
CA GLU A 35 -11.84 5.86 13.59
C GLU A 35 -11.54 7.04 12.64
N LYS A 36 -12.29 7.15 11.55
CA LYS A 36 -12.14 8.25 10.58
C LYS A 36 -12.60 9.60 11.13
N PHE A 37 -13.59 9.59 12.03
CA PHE A 37 -14.19 10.79 12.59
C PHE A 37 -14.32 10.66 14.13
N PRO A 38 -13.19 10.73 14.87
CA PRO A 38 -13.18 10.52 16.32
C PRO A 38 -13.94 11.59 17.10
N GLN A 39 -14.23 12.75 16.49
CA GLN A 39 -14.99 13.84 17.11
C GLN A 39 -16.49 13.54 17.28
N PHE A 40 -17.00 12.50 16.61
CA PHE A 40 -18.41 12.13 16.68
C PHE A 40 -18.58 10.77 17.36
N THR A 41 -19.52 10.72 18.30
CA THR A 41 -19.88 9.49 19.00
C THR A 41 -20.72 8.57 18.12
N LYS A 42 -20.70 7.27 18.43
CA LYS A 42 -21.59 6.28 17.80
C LYS A 42 -23.06 6.70 17.86
N SER A 43 -23.48 7.28 18.98
CA SER A 43 -24.84 7.79 19.15
C SER A 43 -25.17 8.90 18.15
N GLN A 44 -24.29 9.89 17.96
CA GLN A 44 -24.51 10.97 16.99
C GLN A 44 -24.62 10.44 15.56
N PHE A 45 -23.78 9.47 15.21
CA PHE A 45 -23.83 8.76 13.94
C PHE A 45 -25.17 8.02 13.74
N ASP A 46 -25.61 7.23 14.71
CA ASP A 46 -26.87 6.50 14.65
C ASP A 46 -28.07 7.46 14.56
N MET A 47 -28.04 8.57 15.31
CA MET A 47 -29.06 9.62 15.29
C MET A 47 -29.13 10.31 13.93
N ARG A 48 -27.98 10.68 13.37
CA ARG A 48 -27.88 11.28 12.04
C ARG A 48 -28.46 10.36 10.97
N ARG A 49 -28.07 9.09 10.99
CA ARG A 49 -28.53 8.08 10.03
C ARG A 49 -30.03 7.82 10.15
N LYS A 50 -30.55 7.73 11.38
CA LYS A 50 -31.97 7.51 11.66
C LYS A 50 -32.82 8.70 11.20
N ALA A 51 -32.40 9.92 11.51
CA ALA A 51 -33.06 11.14 11.04
C ALA A 51 -33.02 11.25 9.50
N GLU A 52 -31.92 10.85 8.87
CA GLU A 52 -31.80 10.82 7.41
C GLU A 52 -32.74 9.79 6.78
N ILE A 53 -32.76 8.54 7.26
CA ILE A 53 -33.65 7.49 6.74
C ILE A 53 -35.12 7.94 6.78
N LEU A 54 -35.54 8.57 7.86
CA LEU A 54 -36.92 9.01 8.08
C LEU A 54 -37.30 10.27 7.26
N SER A 55 -36.32 11.03 6.75
CA SER A 55 -36.60 12.16 5.87
C SER A 55 -37.06 11.71 4.47
N TYR A 56 -36.63 10.53 4.02
CA TYR A 56 -37.07 9.97 2.74
C TYR A 56 -38.47 9.37 2.84
N THR A 57 -39.38 9.90 2.03
CA THR A 57 -40.78 9.48 1.92
C THR A 57 -40.97 8.00 1.62
N ALA A 58 -39.98 7.35 0.98
CA ALA A 58 -40.00 5.92 0.66
C ALA A 58 -39.84 5.00 1.89
N ASN A 59 -39.21 5.46 2.96
CA ASN A 59 -38.97 4.66 4.17
C ASN A 59 -40.07 4.78 5.23
N LYS A 60 -41.00 5.74 5.04
CA LYS A 60 -42.15 5.99 5.94
C LYS A 60 -43.38 5.13 5.64
N SER A 61 -43.34 4.29 4.61
CA SER A 61 -44.48 3.46 4.23
C SER A 61 -44.06 2.07 3.75
N ASN A 62 -44.40 1.04 4.53
CA ASN A 62 -44.17 -0.37 4.18
C ASN A 62 -45.09 -0.84 3.05
N THR A 63 -46.09 -0.03 2.69
CA THR A 63 -46.95 -0.23 1.54
C THR A 63 -46.72 0.92 0.57
N LYS A 64 -46.40 0.61 -0.70
CA LYS A 64 -46.35 1.59 -1.79
C LYS A 64 -47.76 2.09 -2.14
N THR A 65 -48.59 2.45 -1.17
CA THR A 65 -49.98 2.81 -1.44
C THR A 65 -50.05 4.31 -1.74
N ASN A 66 -50.10 4.60 -3.03
CA ASN A 66 -50.65 5.84 -3.62
C ASN A 66 -49.99 7.17 -3.27
N ASN A 67 -48.68 7.30 -3.51
CA ASN A 67 -48.17 8.63 -3.88
C ASN A 67 -48.64 8.96 -5.30
N PHE A 68 -49.32 10.10 -5.48
CA PHE A 68 -49.74 10.56 -6.80
C PHE A 68 -48.53 10.63 -7.74
N THR A 69 -48.62 9.97 -8.90
CA THR A 69 -47.63 10.09 -9.98
C THR A 69 -47.54 11.54 -10.45
N LYS A 70 -46.46 11.91 -11.17
CA LYS A 70 -46.35 13.26 -11.76
C LYS A 70 -47.57 13.61 -12.61
N ALA A 71 -48.11 12.63 -13.35
CA ALA A 71 -49.33 12.78 -14.14
C ALA A 71 -50.58 12.98 -13.26
N ASN A 72 -50.71 12.28 -12.14
CA ASN A 72 -51.84 12.45 -11.22
C ASN A 72 -51.75 13.79 -10.47
N LYS A 73 -50.54 14.24 -10.10
CA LYS A 73 -50.30 15.57 -9.51
C LYS A 73 -50.60 16.68 -10.51
N TRP A 74 -50.19 16.52 -11.77
CA TRP A 74 -50.53 17.43 -12.85
C TRP A 74 -52.03 17.45 -13.11
N ALA A 75 -52.68 16.28 -13.14
CA ALA A 75 -54.13 16.19 -13.28
C ALA A 75 -54.87 16.85 -12.10
N GLN A 76 -54.37 16.73 -10.86
CA GLN A 76 -54.92 17.47 -9.72
C GLN A 76 -54.70 18.98 -9.83
N LEU A 77 -53.52 19.42 -10.28
CA LEU A 77 -53.19 20.82 -10.50
C LEU A 77 -54.09 21.44 -11.57
N VAL A 78 -54.27 20.75 -12.71
CA VAL A 78 -55.09 21.21 -13.85
C VAL A 78 -56.59 21.10 -13.56
N LYS A 79 -57.02 20.14 -12.74
CA LYS A 79 -58.44 20.00 -12.34
C LYS A 79 -58.86 20.92 -11.19
N GLY A 80 -57.94 21.65 -10.56
CA GLY A 80 -58.23 22.65 -9.51
C GLY A 80 -58.81 22.10 -8.19
N VAL A 81 -59.02 20.78 -8.06
CA VAL A 81 -59.75 20.16 -6.93
C VAL A 81 -59.02 20.27 -5.59
N GLY A 82 -57.74 20.65 -5.58
CA GLY A 82 -56.92 20.82 -4.37
C GLY A 82 -56.55 22.27 -4.02
N GLN A 83 -57.01 23.28 -4.76
CA GLN A 83 -56.68 24.67 -4.47
C GLN A 83 -57.72 25.30 -3.54
N GLN A 84 -57.65 24.97 -2.26
CA GLN A 84 -58.00 25.92 -1.21
C GLN A 84 -56.79 26.10 -0.29
N TYR A 85 -55.71 26.65 -0.86
CA TYR A 85 -54.85 27.49 -0.05
C TYR A 85 -55.56 28.84 0.04
N ASN A 86 -56.27 29.08 1.14
CA ASN A 86 -56.49 30.45 1.59
C ASN A 86 -55.14 31.01 2.08
N SER A 87 -54.15 31.14 1.19
CA SER A 87 -53.21 32.25 1.36
C SER A 87 -54.09 33.47 1.26
N LYS A 88 -54.28 34.22 2.36
CA LYS A 88 -55.08 35.44 2.39
C LYS A 88 -54.47 36.43 1.39
N SER A 89 -54.84 36.33 0.13
CA SER A 89 -54.52 37.31 -0.90
C SER A 89 -55.34 38.54 -0.57
N ILE A 90 -54.66 39.65 -0.31
CA ILE A 90 -55.33 40.90 0.01
C ILE A 90 -55.65 41.57 -1.31
N LYS A 91 -56.94 41.81 -1.56
CA LYS A 91 -57.40 42.58 -2.72
C LYS A 91 -57.42 44.05 -2.34
N LEU A 92 -56.61 44.84 -3.04
CA LEU A 92 -56.52 46.29 -2.88
C LEU A 92 -57.11 46.94 -4.13
N THR A 93 -57.72 48.12 -3.97
CA THR A 93 -58.31 48.85 -5.10
C THR A 93 -57.63 50.21 -5.19
N GLU A 94 -56.91 50.44 -6.28
CA GLU A 94 -56.37 51.74 -6.63
C GLU A 94 -57.46 52.62 -7.23
N VAL A 95 -57.34 53.92 -6.99
CA VAL A 95 -58.26 54.93 -7.50
C VAL A 95 -57.44 56.00 -8.19
N ARG A 96 -57.71 56.24 -9.48
CA ARG A 96 -57.13 57.35 -10.24
C ARG A 96 -58.22 58.23 -10.83
N TYR A 97 -58.06 59.53 -10.65
CA TYR A 97 -58.93 60.56 -11.18
C TYR A 97 -58.28 61.16 -12.43
N GLU A 98 -58.83 60.87 -13.60
CA GLU A 98 -58.39 61.51 -14.85
C GLU A 98 -59.19 62.80 -15.08
N ASN A 99 -58.49 63.89 -15.41
CA ASN A 99 -59.13 65.16 -15.73
C ASN A 99 -59.53 65.17 -17.21
N LEU A 100 -60.83 65.08 -17.48
CA LEU A 100 -61.40 65.49 -18.75
C LEU A 100 -61.65 66.99 -18.68
N ASP A 101 -60.81 67.76 -19.38
CA ASP A 101 -60.88 69.20 -19.59
C ASP A 101 -60.92 70.08 -18.32
N ASN A 102 -59.81 70.79 -18.12
CA ASN A 102 -59.37 71.76 -17.09
C ASN A 102 -60.44 72.59 -16.33
N THR A 103 -61.50 71.96 -15.83
CA THR A 103 -62.55 72.52 -14.98
C THR A 103 -62.63 71.65 -13.73
N LYS A 104 -62.60 72.33 -12.60
CA LYS A 104 -62.19 71.82 -11.28
C LYS A 104 -63.15 70.76 -10.67
N TYR A 105 -64.16 70.27 -11.39
CA TYR A 105 -65.24 69.44 -10.81
C TYR A 105 -65.85 68.40 -11.77
N SER A 106 -65.06 67.74 -12.61
CA SER A 106 -65.51 66.50 -13.27
C SER A 106 -64.37 65.53 -13.55
N SER A 107 -63.83 64.92 -12.49
CA SER A 107 -62.93 63.77 -12.63
C SER A 107 -63.70 62.47 -12.54
N ILE A 108 -63.56 61.60 -13.54
CA ILE A 108 -64.11 60.24 -13.50
C ILE A 108 -63.10 59.37 -12.75
N ALA A 109 -63.55 58.69 -11.70
CA ALA A 109 -62.71 57.76 -10.95
C ALA A 109 -62.57 56.44 -11.73
N THR A 110 -61.33 56.03 -12.00
CA THR A 110 -61.01 54.68 -12.48
C THR A 110 -60.54 53.84 -11.30
N TYR A 111 -61.10 52.63 -11.20
CA TYR A 111 -60.80 51.67 -10.15
C TYR A 111 -60.01 50.51 -10.75
N THR A 112 -58.81 50.26 -10.24
CA THR A 112 -58.00 49.12 -10.65
C THR A 112 -57.70 48.22 -9.47
N ASP A 113 -58.07 46.96 -9.58
CA ASP A 113 -57.85 45.98 -8.53
C ASP A 113 -56.44 45.38 -8.62
N ILE A 114 -55.76 45.33 -7.48
CA ILE A 114 -54.43 44.75 -7.31
C ILE A 114 -54.51 43.62 -6.29
N ILE A 115 -53.82 42.52 -6.57
CA ILE A 115 -53.76 41.35 -5.70
C ILE A 115 -52.37 41.26 -5.09
N VAL A 116 -52.28 41.30 -3.76
CA VAL A 116 -51.04 41.07 -3.03
C VAL A 116 -51.03 39.65 -2.49
N ASN A 117 -50.02 38.87 -2.89
CA ASN A 117 -49.84 37.49 -2.48
C ASN A 117 -48.91 37.40 -1.28
N TYR A 118 -49.18 36.49 -0.34
CA TYR A 118 -48.24 36.22 0.76
C TYR A 118 -46.91 35.65 0.19
N PRO A 119 -45.72 36.10 0.64
CA PRO A 119 -45.44 36.99 1.78
C PRO A 119 -45.21 38.48 1.42
N ASP A 120 -45.58 38.91 0.22
CA ASP A 120 -45.34 40.29 -0.25
C ASP A 120 -46.08 41.31 0.64
N THR A 121 -45.46 42.47 0.83
CA THR A 121 -46.03 43.57 1.62
C THR A 121 -46.36 44.75 0.71
N PHE A 122 -47.26 45.63 1.15
CA PHE A 122 -47.66 46.80 0.39
C PHE A 122 -47.62 48.07 1.22
N THR A 123 -47.31 49.19 0.57
CA THR A 123 -47.40 50.53 1.16
C THR A 123 -48.48 51.32 0.44
N LYS A 124 -49.42 51.94 1.18
CA LYS A 124 -50.50 52.75 0.60
C LYS A 124 -50.06 54.22 0.49
N HIS A 125 -50.28 54.81 -0.67
CA HIS A 125 -50.08 56.24 -0.91
C HIS A 125 -51.41 56.92 -1.23
N THR A 126 -51.57 58.17 -0.78
CA THR A 126 -52.72 59.02 -1.14
C THR A 126 -52.22 60.42 -1.45
N ASP A 127 -52.67 61.04 -2.54
CA ASP A 127 -52.33 62.42 -2.86
C ASP A 127 -53.44 63.43 -2.48
N ILE A 128 -53.14 64.72 -2.67
CA ILE A 128 -54.06 65.84 -2.41
C ILE A 128 -55.28 65.87 -3.35
N ASN A 129 -55.25 65.10 -4.45
CA ASN A 129 -56.33 64.97 -5.42
C ASN A 129 -57.20 63.73 -5.15
N GLY A 130 -56.92 62.98 -4.08
CA GLY A 130 -57.65 61.78 -3.68
C GLY A 130 -57.25 60.50 -4.40
N ASN A 131 -56.20 60.53 -5.24
CA ASN A 131 -55.69 59.32 -5.89
C ASN A 131 -55.07 58.39 -4.84
N ILE A 132 -55.31 57.08 -4.98
CA ILE A 132 -54.75 56.04 -4.11
C ILE A 132 -53.99 55.05 -4.97
N TRP A 133 -52.72 54.80 -4.62
CA TRP A 133 -51.89 53.76 -5.24
C TRP A 133 -51.12 52.96 -4.21
N TYR A 134 -50.65 51.77 -4.60
CA TYR A 134 -49.92 50.86 -3.73
C TYR A 134 -48.59 50.41 -4.34
N ASP A 135 -47.50 50.56 -3.58
CA ASP A 135 -46.21 49.97 -3.95
C ASP A 135 -46.07 48.59 -3.30
N ILE A 136 -45.89 47.55 -4.14
CA ILE A 136 -45.71 46.16 -3.68
C ILE A 136 -44.22 45.88 -3.54
N SER A 137 -43.80 45.48 -2.33
CA SER A 137 -42.45 45.02 -2.05
C SER A 137 -42.44 43.51 -1.95
N SER A 138 -41.81 42.85 -2.93
CA SER A 138 -41.72 41.38 -2.91
C SER A 138 -40.78 40.93 -1.81
N GLN A 139 -41.26 40.03 -0.95
CA GLN A 139 -40.46 39.47 0.13
C GLN A 139 -39.97 38.06 -0.26
N PRO A 140 -38.69 37.75 -0.05
CA PRO A 140 -38.20 36.39 -0.30
C PRO A 140 -38.91 35.43 0.67
N ILE A 141 -39.34 34.28 0.16
CA ILE A 141 -39.84 33.20 0.99
C ILE A 141 -38.68 32.75 1.89
N VAL A 142 -38.82 32.96 3.21
CA VAL A 142 -37.85 32.47 4.18
C VAL A 142 -37.94 30.95 4.19
N ILE A 143 -36.94 30.30 3.60
CA ILE A 143 -36.78 28.85 3.72
C ILE A 143 -36.20 28.60 5.11
N CYS A 144 -37.04 28.18 6.05
CA CYS A 144 -36.58 27.71 7.34
C CYS A 144 -35.70 26.47 7.13
N ASN A 145 -34.47 26.53 7.63
CA ASN A 145 -33.61 25.35 7.67
C ASN A 145 -34.07 24.46 8.81
N ASP A 146 -34.91 23.47 8.48
CA ASP A 146 -35.47 22.54 9.47
C ASP A 146 -34.44 21.51 10.00
N ASN A 147 -33.19 21.57 9.51
CA ASN A 147 -32.12 20.76 10.06
C ASN A 147 -31.83 21.19 11.49
N MET A 148 -31.54 20.20 12.35
CA MET A 148 -31.33 20.38 13.80
C MET A 148 -32.59 20.61 14.66
N ILE A 149 -33.80 20.68 14.09
CA ILE A 149 -35.03 20.69 14.90
C ILE A 149 -35.18 19.33 15.62
N PRO A 150 -35.19 19.29 16.97
CA PRO A 150 -35.41 18.04 17.70
C PRO A 150 -36.81 17.51 17.45
N THR A 151 -36.92 16.34 16.85
CA THR A 151 -38.21 15.71 16.52
C THR A 151 -38.36 14.42 17.35
N PRO A 152 -39.40 14.29 18.19
CA PRO A 152 -39.56 13.09 19.01
C PRO A 152 -39.87 11.86 18.13
N THR A 153 -39.40 10.69 18.55
CA THR A 153 -39.66 9.41 17.87
C THR A 153 -41.14 9.05 17.80
N SER A 154 -41.94 9.49 18.77
CA SER A 154 -43.41 9.37 18.76
C SER A 154 -44.08 10.12 17.62
N SER A 155 -43.48 11.23 17.16
CA SER A 155 -43.96 12.00 16.00
C SER A 155 -43.33 11.54 14.67
N SER A 156 -42.48 10.51 14.72
CA SER A 156 -41.70 10.00 13.58
C SER A 156 -41.99 8.54 13.26
N ASP A 157 -43.06 7.95 13.83
CA ASP A 157 -43.48 6.55 13.66
C ASP A 157 -42.38 5.53 14.00
N VAL A 158 -41.50 5.86 14.93
CA VAL A 158 -40.41 4.99 15.39
C VAL A 158 -40.86 4.30 16.68
N PRO A 159 -41.05 2.96 16.69
CA PRO A 159 -41.41 2.21 17.89
C PRO A 159 -40.31 2.26 18.95
N GLY A 160 -40.72 2.22 20.22
CA GLY A 160 -39.81 2.18 21.37
C GLY A 160 -39.88 3.44 22.25
N PRO A 161 -38.91 3.62 23.15
CA PRO A 161 -38.86 4.79 24.04
C PRO A 161 -38.85 6.11 23.25
N VAL A 162 -39.57 7.11 23.77
CA VAL A 162 -39.61 8.44 23.16
C VAL A 162 -38.25 9.13 23.36
N ILE A 163 -37.53 9.35 22.26
CA ILE A 163 -36.26 10.08 22.21
C ILE A 163 -36.33 11.13 21.10
N ASN A 164 -35.56 12.22 21.23
CA ASN A 164 -35.56 13.30 20.23
C ASN A 164 -34.50 13.05 19.15
N LEU A 165 -34.92 12.85 17.91
CA LEU A 165 -34.06 12.73 16.73
C LEU A 165 -33.61 14.11 16.25
N ILE A 166 -32.33 14.22 15.87
CA ILE A 166 -31.73 15.46 15.37
C ILE A 166 -31.04 15.17 14.04
N ARG A 167 -31.38 15.93 13.00
CA ARG A 167 -30.72 15.87 11.70
C ARG A 167 -29.55 16.86 11.66
N ASP A 168 -28.41 16.47 12.21
CA ASP A 168 -27.18 17.27 12.20
C ASP A 168 -26.35 16.99 10.93
N LEU A 169 -26.37 17.92 9.97
CA LEU A 169 -25.62 17.75 8.71
C LEU A 169 -24.09 17.77 8.90
N ASN A 170 -23.58 18.23 10.04
CA ASN A 170 -22.14 18.20 10.33
C ASN A 170 -21.66 16.78 10.66
N VAL A 171 -22.56 15.90 11.09
CA VAL A 171 -22.26 14.47 11.29
C VAL A 171 -22.30 13.78 9.93
N PRO A 172 -21.19 13.14 9.50
CA PRO A 172 -21.16 12.41 8.24
C PRO A 172 -22.20 11.29 8.20
N LEU A 173 -22.88 11.15 7.06
CA LEU A 173 -23.77 10.03 6.82
C LEU A 173 -22.94 8.79 6.46
N TYR A 174 -23.09 7.71 7.22
CA TYR A 174 -22.43 6.43 6.98
C TYR A 174 -23.48 5.32 6.83
N ASN A 175 -23.14 4.23 6.13
CA ASN A 175 -24.03 3.08 5.90
C ASN A 175 -25.41 3.45 5.30
N TYR A 176 -25.48 4.55 4.54
CA TYR A 176 -26.66 4.92 3.75
C TYR A 176 -26.32 4.66 2.29
N LYS A 177 -26.96 3.65 1.69
CA LYS A 177 -26.64 3.14 0.36
C LYS A 177 -27.02 4.18 -0.71
N SER A 178 -26.11 5.09 -1.02
CA SER A 178 -26.21 5.91 -2.22
C SER A 178 -25.58 5.14 -3.38
N SER A 179 -26.11 5.26 -4.60
CA SER A 179 -25.64 4.51 -5.77
C SER A 179 -24.16 4.73 -6.11
N ILE A 180 -23.51 5.71 -5.49
CA ILE A 180 -22.08 6.05 -5.62
C ILE A 180 -21.19 5.18 -4.72
N ASP A 181 -21.71 4.55 -3.67
CA ASP A 181 -20.97 3.60 -2.81
C ASP A 181 -20.81 2.21 -3.44
N THR A 182 -21.16 2.07 -4.73
CA THR A 182 -20.65 0.99 -5.60
C THR A 182 -19.31 1.36 -6.21
N ALA A 183 -18.46 2.08 -5.46
CA ALA A 183 -17.03 1.96 -5.66
C ALA A 183 -16.73 0.46 -5.54
N ASN A 184 -16.61 -0.20 -6.70
CA ASN A 184 -16.16 -1.57 -6.82
C ASN A 184 -15.00 -1.72 -5.84
N TYR A 185 -15.20 -2.52 -4.79
CA TYR A 185 -14.16 -2.86 -3.80
C TYR A 185 -13.14 -3.77 -4.47
N GLY A 186 -12.55 -3.26 -5.56
CA GLY A 186 -11.49 -3.88 -6.31
C GLY A 186 -10.21 -3.84 -5.50
N LEU A 187 -9.33 -4.76 -5.87
CA LEU A 187 -7.94 -4.80 -5.44
C LEU A 187 -7.37 -3.37 -5.53
N ILE A 188 -6.99 -2.80 -4.39
CA ILE A 188 -6.22 -1.55 -4.44
C ILE A 188 -4.86 -1.94 -5.04
N PRO A 189 -4.33 -1.22 -6.04
CA PRO A 189 -2.96 -1.47 -6.47
C PRO A 189 -2.04 -1.25 -5.26
N PRO A 190 -1.08 -2.15 -4.97
CA PRO A 190 -0.20 -1.99 -3.83
C PRO A 190 0.43 -0.60 -3.84
N THR A 191 0.41 0.10 -2.70
CA THR A 191 0.96 1.45 -2.54
C THR A 191 2.48 1.48 -2.70
N GLU A 192 3.13 0.32 -2.62
CA GLU A 192 4.53 0.11 -2.98
C GLU A 192 4.58 -0.61 -4.32
N ASN A 193 4.49 0.14 -5.42
CA ASN A 193 4.94 -0.34 -6.73
C ASN A 193 6.47 -0.44 -6.68
N LYS A 194 7.00 -1.42 -5.96
CA LYS A 194 8.44 -1.68 -5.96
C LYS A 194 8.79 -2.15 -7.38
N TYR A 195 9.55 -1.34 -8.10
CA TYR A 195 9.96 -1.60 -9.49
C TYR A 195 10.69 -2.94 -9.63
N ILE A 196 11.30 -3.39 -8.54
CA ILE A 196 12.04 -4.64 -8.43
C ILE A 196 11.57 -5.45 -7.22
N ASN A 197 11.53 -6.77 -7.39
CA ASN A 197 11.41 -7.73 -6.31
C ASN A 197 12.61 -8.66 -6.35
N TYR A 198 13.02 -9.18 -5.19
CA TYR A 198 14.04 -10.21 -5.13
C TYR A 198 13.61 -11.32 -4.17
N ASN A 199 14.09 -12.52 -4.46
CA ASN A 199 13.90 -13.69 -3.61
C ASN A 199 15.29 -14.25 -3.25
N ILE A 200 15.58 -14.34 -1.96
CA ILE A 200 16.86 -14.77 -1.41
C ILE A 200 16.60 -15.62 -0.15
N ASP A 201 17.26 -16.78 -0.09
CA ASP A 201 17.26 -17.62 1.11
C ASP A 201 18.35 -17.17 2.08
N THR A 202 18.22 -17.56 3.35
CA THR A 202 19.26 -17.32 4.36
C THR A 202 20.22 -18.50 4.43
N ASN A 203 21.45 -18.25 4.88
CA ASN A 203 22.46 -19.28 5.16
C ASN A 203 22.78 -20.20 3.96
N ILE A 204 22.86 -19.62 2.76
CA ILE A 204 23.12 -20.35 1.52
C ILE A 204 24.58 -20.83 1.50
N LEU A 205 24.79 -22.16 1.47
CA LEU A 205 26.12 -22.75 1.47
C LEU A 205 26.72 -22.75 0.07
N GLY A 206 27.80 -22.00 -0.13
CA GLY A 206 28.65 -22.06 -1.30
C GLY A 206 29.94 -22.80 -1.03
N GLN A 207 30.09 -24.00 -1.58
CA GLN A 207 31.31 -24.81 -1.46
C GLN A 207 32.44 -24.25 -2.33
N ASN A 208 33.67 -24.47 -1.91
CA ASN A 208 34.85 -24.08 -2.68
C ASN A 208 34.83 -24.67 -4.10
N ASN A 209 35.21 -23.88 -5.10
CA ASN A 209 35.22 -24.22 -6.53
C ASN A 209 33.86 -24.62 -7.12
N THR A 210 32.75 -24.24 -6.47
CA THR A 210 31.40 -24.44 -6.99
C THR A 210 30.70 -23.12 -7.31
N THR A 211 29.81 -23.15 -8.28
CA THR A 211 28.93 -22.02 -8.61
C THR A 211 27.61 -22.17 -7.86
N THR A 212 27.29 -21.20 -7.00
CA THR A 212 26.12 -21.23 -6.12
C THR A 212 25.11 -20.16 -6.53
N SER A 213 23.84 -20.54 -6.64
CA SER A 213 22.74 -19.58 -6.83
C SER A 213 22.46 -18.85 -5.53
N ILE A 214 22.51 -17.52 -5.55
CA ILE A 214 22.35 -16.71 -4.34
C ILE A 214 20.95 -16.12 -4.26
N PHE A 215 20.53 -15.38 -5.28
CA PHE A 215 19.20 -14.79 -5.29
C PHE A 215 18.65 -14.66 -6.70
N SER A 216 17.34 -14.48 -6.79
CA SER A 216 16.65 -14.16 -8.03
C SER A 216 16.10 -12.73 -7.96
N LEU A 217 16.25 -11.98 -9.04
CA LEU A 217 15.79 -10.60 -9.22
C LEU A 217 14.68 -10.58 -10.27
N ASN A 218 13.50 -10.12 -9.89
CA ASN A 218 12.36 -9.93 -10.78
C ASN A 218 12.12 -8.43 -11.03
N ILE A 219 12.02 -8.05 -12.30
CA ILE A 219 11.72 -6.71 -12.75
C ILE A 219 10.21 -6.61 -13.00
N ASN A 220 9.47 -5.98 -12.09
CA ASN A 220 8.01 -5.87 -12.19
C ASN A 220 7.63 -4.87 -13.30
N ASN A 221 8.18 -3.67 -13.21
CA ASN A 221 7.93 -2.58 -14.14
C ASN A 221 9.25 -2.08 -14.71
N ALA A 222 9.26 -1.78 -16.00
CA ALA A 222 10.42 -1.17 -16.62
C ALA A 222 10.56 0.27 -16.13
N ILE A 223 11.71 0.58 -15.52
CA ILE A 223 12.11 1.95 -15.19
C ILE A 223 12.63 2.61 -16.48
N GLU A 224 13.62 1.97 -17.08
CA GLU A 224 14.21 2.29 -18.38
C GLU A 224 14.49 1.00 -19.17
N MET A 225 15.19 1.09 -20.30
CA MET A 225 15.66 -0.10 -21.02
C MET A 225 16.68 -0.92 -20.20
N SER A 226 17.43 -0.27 -19.33
CA SER A 226 18.46 -0.88 -18.47
C SER A 226 18.70 -0.03 -17.23
N ASP A 227 19.21 -0.65 -16.15
CA ASP A 227 19.58 0.04 -14.92
C ASP A 227 20.84 -0.61 -14.29
N TYR A 228 21.44 0.08 -13.33
CA TYR A 228 22.54 -0.40 -12.50
C TYR A 228 22.01 -0.85 -11.14
N PHE A 229 22.37 -2.06 -10.76
CA PHE A 229 22.02 -2.65 -9.48
C PHE A 229 23.23 -2.65 -8.55
N ASN A 230 22.96 -2.42 -7.27
CA ASN A 230 23.92 -2.52 -6.18
C ASN A 230 23.32 -3.42 -5.11
N PHE A 231 24.11 -4.35 -4.57
CA PHE A 231 23.65 -5.16 -3.44
C PHE A 231 24.75 -5.40 -2.42
N GLU A 232 24.33 -5.59 -1.18
CA GLU A 232 25.20 -5.99 -0.08
C GLU A 232 24.67 -7.30 0.52
N ILE A 233 25.58 -8.24 0.79
CA ILE A 233 25.22 -9.56 1.33
C ILE A 233 26.17 -9.96 2.48
N PRO A 234 25.66 -10.31 3.66
CA PRO A 234 26.49 -10.73 4.79
C PRO A 234 27.01 -12.14 4.56
N LEU A 235 28.27 -12.37 4.94
CA LEU A 235 29.00 -13.60 4.69
C LEU A 235 29.60 -14.19 5.99
N SER A 236 29.56 -15.51 6.08
CA SER A 236 30.41 -16.29 6.99
C SER A 236 31.34 -17.20 6.20
N MET A 237 32.53 -17.48 6.70
CA MET A 237 33.32 -18.60 6.22
C MET A 237 33.06 -19.82 7.07
N TYR A 238 33.07 -20.99 6.45
CA TYR A 238 32.98 -22.26 7.16
C TYR A 238 34.00 -23.25 6.64
N PHE A 239 34.36 -24.19 7.51
CA PHE A 239 35.18 -25.33 7.19
C PHE A 239 34.79 -26.53 8.06
N SER A 240 34.97 -27.73 7.54
CA SER A 240 34.72 -28.97 8.27
C SER A 240 35.52 -30.13 7.68
N GLY A 241 35.65 -31.18 8.46
CA GLY A 241 36.26 -32.43 8.02
C GLY A 241 36.06 -33.54 9.03
N GLN A 242 36.27 -34.78 8.59
CA GLN A 242 36.14 -35.97 9.41
C GLN A 242 37.44 -36.76 9.39
N LYS A 243 37.83 -37.32 10.52
CA LYS A 243 39.01 -38.19 10.60
C LYS A 243 38.87 -39.39 9.66
N THR A 244 39.93 -39.73 8.92
CA THR A 244 39.97 -40.92 8.07
C THR A 244 39.95 -42.19 8.92
N THR A 245 39.08 -43.15 8.61
CA THR A 245 38.83 -44.37 9.41
C THR A 245 40.01 -45.35 9.47
N THR A 246 41.04 -45.18 8.63
CA THR A 246 42.19 -46.09 8.50
C THR A 246 43.44 -45.65 9.26
N SER A 247 43.46 -44.45 9.84
CA SER A 247 44.63 -43.97 10.60
C SER A 247 44.64 -44.57 12.01
N THR A 248 45.75 -45.23 12.36
CA THR A 248 46.05 -45.67 13.72
C THR A 248 45.98 -44.49 14.70
N SER A 249 45.61 -44.74 15.96
CA SER A 249 45.39 -43.74 16.99
C SER A 249 46.69 -43.03 17.40
N TYR A 250 47.08 -41.99 16.67
CA TYR A 250 48.06 -41.02 17.11
C TYR A 250 47.42 -39.63 17.18
N ASP A 251 47.78 -38.87 18.21
CA ASP A 251 47.31 -37.50 18.39
C ASP A 251 47.97 -36.62 17.32
N VAL A 252 47.16 -35.91 16.54
CA VAL A 252 47.63 -34.98 15.53
C VAL A 252 47.13 -33.59 15.86
N SER A 253 48.08 -32.65 15.89
CA SER A 253 47.79 -31.23 15.93
C SER A 253 48.28 -30.57 14.64
N PHE A 254 47.40 -29.78 14.03
CA PHE A 254 47.74 -28.90 12.92
C PHE A 254 47.58 -27.47 13.43
N SER A 255 48.63 -26.66 13.28
CA SER A 255 48.59 -25.25 13.68
C SER A 255 48.70 -24.34 12.48
N ASN A 256 48.12 -23.14 12.61
CA ASN A 256 48.13 -22.07 11.61
C ASN A 256 47.62 -22.51 10.23
N ILE A 257 46.59 -23.36 10.19
CA ILE A 257 45.87 -23.60 8.93
C ILE A 257 45.19 -22.29 8.56
N SER A 258 45.38 -21.83 7.34
CA SER A 258 44.79 -20.58 6.87
C SER A 258 43.91 -20.78 5.65
N MET A 259 42.79 -20.06 5.62
CA MET A 259 41.87 -19.99 4.49
C MET A 259 41.78 -18.55 4.02
N THR A 260 41.99 -18.31 2.73
CA THR A 260 41.91 -16.99 2.13
C THR A 260 40.77 -16.95 1.11
N ILE A 261 39.85 -16.01 1.25
CA ILE A 261 38.84 -15.75 0.23
C ILE A 261 39.46 -14.94 -0.90
N GLN A 262 39.32 -15.44 -2.12
CA GLN A 262 39.62 -14.69 -3.33
C GLN A 262 38.38 -13.94 -3.81
N THR A 263 38.58 -12.90 -4.63
CA THR A 263 37.47 -12.16 -5.25
C THR A 263 36.60 -13.10 -6.08
N PRO A 264 35.31 -13.28 -5.76
CA PRO A 264 34.47 -14.24 -6.43
C PRO A 264 34.03 -13.69 -7.78
N THR A 265 33.74 -14.59 -8.72
CA THR A 265 33.19 -14.21 -10.03
C THR A 265 31.67 -14.30 -9.99
N ILE A 266 31.00 -13.27 -10.51
CA ILE A 266 29.54 -13.24 -10.63
C ILE A 266 29.13 -13.75 -12.01
N SER A 267 28.04 -14.50 -12.06
CA SER A 267 27.41 -14.93 -13.32
C SER A 267 25.92 -14.70 -13.22
N VAL A 268 25.37 -13.96 -14.18
CA VAL A 268 23.94 -13.65 -14.25
C VAL A 268 23.29 -14.51 -15.33
N TYR A 269 22.15 -15.10 -15.02
CA TYR A 269 21.40 -15.96 -15.92
C TYR A 269 20.00 -15.39 -16.18
N TYR A 270 19.55 -15.51 -17.44
CA TYR A 270 18.19 -15.23 -17.87
C TYR A 270 17.63 -16.47 -18.58
N SER A 271 16.61 -17.11 -18.01
CA SER A 271 16.08 -18.40 -18.48
C SER A 271 17.21 -19.43 -18.74
N ASP A 272 18.05 -19.63 -17.72
CA ASP A 272 19.22 -20.53 -17.73
C ASP A 272 20.28 -20.25 -18.81
N SER A 273 20.14 -19.16 -19.56
CA SER A 273 21.16 -18.66 -20.47
C SER A 273 22.01 -17.62 -19.74
N MET A 274 23.33 -17.80 -19.73
CA MET A 274 24.24 -16.82 -19.14
C MET A 274 24.17 -15.49 -19.92
N VAL A 275 24.00 -14.40 -19.20
CA VAL A 275 23.96 -13.04 -19.73
C VAL A 275 25.38 -12.51 -19.81
N GLY A 276 25.80 -12.06 -21.00
CA GLY A 276 27.09 -11.38 -21.16
C GLY A 276 27.04 -10.00 -20.50
N LEU A 277 27.78 -9.82 -19.41
CA LEU A 277 27.93 -8.53 -18.75
C LEU A 277 28.80 -7.62 -19.63
N LYS A 278 28.23 -6.50 -20.08
CA LYS A 278 28.89 -5.57 -21.03
C LYS A 278 29.72 -4.50 -20.34
N ASN A 279 29.45 -4.24 -19.08
CA ASN A 279 30.05 -3.16 -18.30
C ASN A 279 30.85 -3.76 -17.13
N SER A 280 31.88 -3.03 -16.70
CA SER A 280 32.61 -3.35 -15.47
C SER A 280 31.69 -3.19 -14.27
N TYR A 281 31.72 -4.17 -13.38
CA TYR A 281 31.09 -4.15 -12.07
C TYR A 281 32.20 -4.25 -11.03
N ASP A 282 31.94 -3.73 -9.84
CA ASP A 282 32.91 -3.76 -8.74
C ASP A 282 32.43 -4.72 -7.67
N ILE A 283 33.33 -5.61 -7.23
CA ILE A 283 33.11 -6.50 -6.10
C ILE A 283 34.17 -6.17 -5.04
N SER A 284 33.70 -5.83 -3.84
CA SER A 284 34.58 -5.54 -2.70
C SER A 284 34.09 -6.25 -1.45
N PHE A 285 35.02 -6.74 -0.64
CA PHE A 285 34.73 -7.24 0.70
C PHE A 285 34.96 -6.14 1.72
N ASN A 286 34.00 -5.94 2.61
CA ASN A 286 34.24 -5.28 3.87
C ASN A 286 34.30 -6.36 4.94
N CYS A 287 35.47 -6.99 5.08
CA CYS A 287 35.62 -8.18 5.91
C CYS A 287 36.92 -8.17 6.73
N ILE A 288 37.04 -9.14 7.64
CA ILE A 288 38.16 -9.26 8.59
C ILE A 288 39.52 -9.43 7.92
N ASN A 289 40.55 -8.79 8.50
CA ASN A 289 42.00 -9.03 8.36
C ASN A 289 42.40 -9.65 7.01
N ASN A 290 42.41 -8.84 5.95
CA ASN A 290 42.85 -9.23 4.60
C ASN A 290 42.13 -10.43 3.98
N ASN A 291 40.90 -10.72 4.40
CA ASN A 291 40.08 -11.86 3.93
C ASN A 291 40.65 -13.24 4.33
N ILE A 292 41.44 -13.29 5.40
CA ILE A 292 42.11 -14.52 5.88
C ILE A 292 41.55 -14.95 7.23
N ILE A 293 41.26 -16.24 7.36
CA ILE A 293 41.04 -16.91 8.65
C ILE A 293 42.18 -17.86 8.91
N SER A 294 42.60 -17.97 10.16
CA SER A 294 43.53 -18.97 10.66
C SER A 294 42.91 -19.75 11.81
N PHE A 295 43.16 -21.05 11.82
CA PHE A 295 42.69 -21.91 12.88
C PHE A 295 43.67 -23.05 13.17
N ASP A 296 43.59 -23.53 14.40
CA ASP A 296 44.30 -24.71 14.86
C ASP A 296 43.33 -25.89 15.01
N LEU A 297 43.82 -27.09 14.77
CA LEU A 297 43.12 -28.34 15.04
C LEU A 297 43.96 -29.15 16.02
N SER A 298 43.34 -29.62 17.09
CA SER A 298 43.95 -30.61 17.99
C SER A 298 42.94 -31.72 18.26
N LEU A 299 43.11 -32.86 17.60
CA LEU A 299 42.23 -34.01 17.79
C LEU A 299 42.97 -35.06 18.60
N ASN A 300 42.67 -35.12 19.90
CA ASN A 300 43.18 -36.13 20.79
C ASN A 300 42.40 -37.44 20.59
N SER A 301 43.07 -38.43 20.03
CA SER A 301 42.56 -39.77 19.73
C SER A 301 42.63 -40.73 20.93
N THR A 302 43.30 -40.35 22.01
CA THR A 302 43.55 -41.22 23.17
C THR A 302 42.54 -41.04 24.30
N THR A 303 41.86 -39.90 24.39
CA THR A 303 40.95 -39.58 25.53
C THR A 303 39.49 -39.35 25.15
N ASN A 304 39.20 -38.76 23.98
CA ASN A 304 37.83 -38.32 23.63
C ASN A 304 37.33 -38.80 22.25
N ASN A 305 38.15 -39.50 21.46
CA ASN A 305 37.77 -40.07 20.14
C ASN A 305 37.03 -39.08 19.22
N PHE A 306 37.49 -37.83 19.13
CA PHE A 306 36.85 -36.87 18.23
C PHE A 306 37.03 -37.28 16.76
N SER A 307 35.92 -37.50 16.07
CA SER A 307 35.89 -37.93 14.67
C SER A 307 35.69 -36.80 13.67
N GLU A 308 35.31 -35.61 14.12
CA GLU A 308 34.97 -34.48 13.25
C GLU A 308 35.36 -33.14 13.86
N PHE A 309 35.65 -32.18 12.99
CA PHE A 309 35.84 -30.78 13.34
C PHE A 309 34.99 -29.91 12.44
N SER A 310 34.56 -28.76 12.95
CA SER A 310 33.93 -27.73 12.14
C SER A 310 34.13 -26.36 12.76
N GLY A 311 34.27 -25.35 11.89
CA GLY A 311 34.38 -23.96 12.28
C GLY A 311 33.53 -23.10 11.37
N GLU A 312 32.91 -22.09 11.96
CA GLU A 312 32.20 -21.04 11.23
C GLU A 312 32.44 -19.70 11.92
N ILE A 313 32.71 -18.67 11.12
CA ILE A 313 32.87 -17.32 11.64
C ILE A 313 32.29 -16.31 10.65
N TYR A 314 31.56 -15.35 11.21
CA TYR A 314 31.08 -14.19 10.47
C TYR A 314 32.22 -13.26 10.11
N ILE A 315 32.39 -13.01 8.81
CA ILE A 315 33.54 -12.30 8.27
C ILE A 315 33.21 -10.87 7.84
N GLY A 316 31.94 -10.54 7.61
CA GLY A 316 31.49 -9.21 7.20
C GLY A 316 30.59 -9.27 5.98
N THR A 317 30.67 -8.25 5.12
CA THR A 317 29.71 -8.02 4.05
C THR A 317 30.39 -7.91 2.70
N LEU A 318 29.85 -8.61 1.70
CA LEU A 318 30.23 -8.46 0.29
C LEU A 318 29.38 -7.36 -0.33
N LYS A 319 30.04 -6.39 -0.96
CA LYS A 319 29.40 -5.29 -1.67
C LYS A 319 29.65 -5.44 -3.15
N MET A 320 28.56 -5.45 -3.91
CA MET A 320 28.57 -5.45 -5.36
C MET A 320 27.99 -4.13 -5.85
N LYS A 321 28.71 -3.44 -6.74
CA LYS A 321 28.28 -2.18 -7.34
C LYS A 321 28.27 -2.24 -8.86
N ASN A 322 27.37 -1.45 -9.44
CA ASN A 322 27.29 -1.17 -10.88
C ASN A 322 26.98 -2.40 -11.75
N LEU A 323 26.17 -3.34 -11.27
CA LEU A 323 25.71 -4.45 -12.12
C LEU A 323 24.69 -3.94 -13.13
N PHE A 324 25.12 -3.81 -14.38
CA PHE A 324 24.27 -3.38 -15.48
C PHE A 324 23.36 -4.52 -15.98
N LEU A 325 22.04 -4.34 -15.90
CA LEU A 325 21.06 -5.31 -16.42
C LEU A 325 19.97 -4.60 -17.23
N TYR A 326 19.39 -5.31 -18.20
CA TYR A 326 18.21 -4.83 -18.92
C TYR A 326 16.96 -4.97 -18.05
N THR A 327 16.12 -3.93 -18.01
CA THR A 327 14.99 -3.82 -17.08
C THR A 327 13.64 -3.91 -17.77
N GLN A 328 13.51 -4.72 -18.83
CA GLN A 328 12.22 -4.96 -19.44
C GLN A 328 11.27 -5.67 -18.44
N SER A 329 10.01 -5.22 -18.39
CA SER A 329 9.02 -5.78 -17.47
C SER A 329 8.86 -7.29 -17.66
N GLY A 330 8.82 -8.01 -16.53
CA GLY A 330 8.74 -9.45 -16.45
C GLY A 330 10.09 -10.18 -16.54
N TYR A 331 11.22 -9.47 -16.63
CA TYR A 331 12.52 -10.15 -16.63
C TYR A 331 12.87 -10.65 -15.24
N VAL A 332 13.20 -11.94 -15.16
CA VAL A 332 13.73 -12.59 -13.97
C VAL A 332 15.15 -13.05 -14.25
N TYR A 333 16.06 -12.57 -13.41
CA TYR A 333 17.47 -12.92 -13.42
C TYR A 333 17.81 -13.81 -12.24
N THR A 334 18.68 -14.80 -12.45
CA THR A 334 19.29 -15.58 -11.37
C THR A 334 20.75 -15.18 -11.23
N ILE A 335 21.14 -14.74 -10.04
CA ILE A 335 22.50 -14.30 -9.73
C ILE A 335 23.22 -15.47 -9.06
N LYS A 336 24.35 -15.87 -9.64
CA LYS A 336 25.21 -16.92 -9.11
C LYS A 336 26.61 -16.38 -8.84
N PHE A 337 27.26 -16.91 -7.81
CA PHE A 337 28.66 -16.63 -7.49
C PHE A 337 29.48 -17.91 -7.61
N SER A 338 30.67 -17.81 -8.18
CA SER A 338 31.68 -18.86 -8.11
C SER A 338 32.70 -18.50 -7.05
N ASN A 339 32.79 -19.36 -6.04
CA ASN A 339 33.58 -19.10 -4.85
C ASN A 339 34.92 -19.80 -4.94
N PHE A 340 35.97 -19.07 -4.55
CA PHE A 340 37.33 -19.56 -4.53
C PHE A 340 37.93 -19.28 -3.16
N ILE A 341 38.23 -20.36 -2.44
CA ILE A 341 38.96 -20.34 -1.19
C ILE A 341 40.29 -21.04 -1.42
N THR A 342 41.37 -20.42 -0.98
CA THR A 342 42.70 -21.03 -0.94
C THR A 342 43.01 -21.48 0.48
N ASP A 343 43.18 -22.79 0.65
CA ASP A 343 43.56 -23.41 1.91
C ASP A 343 45.08 -23.61 1.94
N ASN A 344 45.74 -23.08 2.95
CA ASN A 344 47.19 -23.19 3.15
C ASN A 344 47.47 -23.85 4.49
N THR A 345 48.24 -24.93 4.46
CA THR A 345 48.74 -25.63 5.65
C THR A 345 50.23 -25.93 5.46
N SER A 346 50.99 -26.02 6.55
CA SER A 346 52.43 -26.32 6.52
C SER A 346 52.75 -27.72 6.00
N ASP A 347 51.83 -28.67 6.15
CA ASP A 347 51.95 -30.05 5.67
C ASP A 347 50.61 -30.53 5.09
N PHE A 348 50.30 -30.06 3.87
CA PHE A 348 49.02 -30.35 3.21
C PHE A 348 48.84 -31.85 2.92
N THR A 349 49.93 -32.58 2.69
CA THR A 349 49.89 -34.02 2.42
C THR A 349 49.47 -34.79 3.66
N LEU A 350 50.05 -34.49 4.82
CA LEU A 350 49.61 -35.08 6.08
C LEU A 350 48.17 -34.69 6.40
N TYR A 351 47.83 -33.40 6.26
CA TYR A 351 46.49 -32.86 6.54
C TYR A 351 45.40 -33.55 5.72
N SER A 352 45.58 -33.64 4.40
CA SER A 352 44.62 -34.28 3.49
C SER A 352 44.58 -35.81 3.59
N SER A 353 45.62 -36.45 4.13
CA SER A 353 45.61 -37.89 4.41
C SER A 353 44.90 -38.23 5.73
N TYR A 354 44.99 -37.35 6.73
CA TYR A 354 44.41 -37.54 8.06
C TYR A 354 42.90 -37.26 8.07
N PHE A 355 42.44 -36.35 7.21
CA PHE A 355 41.03 -35.98 7.10
C PHE A 355 40.41 -36.41 5.77
N SER A 356 39.21 -36.97 5.89
CA SER A 356 38.27 -37.23 4.82
C SER A 356 37.14 -36.20 4.84
N SER A 357 36.43 -36.05 3.72
CA SER A 357 35.27 -35.15 3.61
C SER A 357 35.58 -33.69 3.97
N LEU A 358 36.82 -33.23 3.68
CA LEU A 358 37.20 -31.83 3.86
C LEU A 358 36.31 -30.94 3.01
N GLN A 359 35.66 -29.98 3.66
CA GLN A 359 34.82 -28.98 3.01
C GLN A 359 35.20 -27.61 3.55
N SER A 360 35.39 -26.66 2.64
CA SER A 360 35.56 -25.24 2.94
C SER A 360 34.65 -24.44 2.02
N GLY A 361 34.16 -23.30 2.51
CA GLY A 361 33.25 -22.50 1.72
C GLY A 361 32.82 -21.19 2.38
N ILE A 362 31.95 -20.48 1.66
CA ILE A 362 31.30 -19.26 2.11
C ILE A 362 29.82 -19.56 2.32
N LYS A 363 29.28 -19.11 3.45
CA LYS A 363 27.85 -19.09 3.72
C LYS A 363 27.33 -17.68 3.42
N PHE A 364 26.52 -17.57 2.38
CA PHE A 364 25.91 -16.32 1.92
C PHE A 364 24.63 -16.01 2.67
N ASN A 365 24.35 -14.72 2.83
CA ASN A 365 23.19 -14.21 3.55
C ASN A 365 23.06 -14.85 4.94
N THR A 366 24.20 -14.92 5.65
CA THR A 366 24.25 -15.52 6.99
C THR A 366 23.41 -14.71 7.96
N THR A 367 22.66 -15.39 8.81
CA THR A 367 21.93 -14.76 9.92
C THR A 367 22.73 -14.79 11.22
N SER A 368 23.71 -15.69 11.32
CA SER A 368 24.57 -15.78 12.49
C SER A 368 25.75 -14.83 12.36
N ILE A 369 25.99 -14.08 13.43
CA ILE A 369 27.18 -13.24 13.61
C ILE A 369 28.19 -13.86 14.57
N THR A 370 27.95 -15.11 15.00
CA THR A 370 28.77 -15.78 16.03
C THR A 370 29.97 -16.50 15.43
N LYS A 371 30.96 -16.73 16.29
CA LYS A 371 32.04 -17.69 16.05
C LYS A 371 31.63 -19.04 16.62
N ASN A 372 31.48 -20.03 15.76
CA ASN A 372 31.19 -21.41 16.15
C ASN A 372 32.43 -22.26 15.92
N GLN A 373 32.82 -23.04 16.93
CA GLN A 373 34.02 -23.84 16.92
C GLN A 373 33.68 -25.21 17.50
N THR A 374 34.00 -26.28 16.78
CA THR A 374 33.83 -27.66 17.21
C THR A 374 35.14 -28.39 16.94
N HIS A 375 35.86 -28.74 18.00
CA HIS A 375 37.17 -29.38 17.96
C HIS A 375 38.21 -28.64 17.08
N CYS A 376 38.10 -27.32 17.02
CA CYS A 376 39.04 -26.41 16.35
C CYS A 376 39.14 -25.09 17.11
N GLU A 377 40.23 -24.35 16.92
CA GLU A 377 40.42 -23.02 17.48
C GLU A 377 40.70 -22.00 16.37
N ILE A 378 39.65 -21.32 15.92
CA ILE A 378 39.73 -20.09 15.10
C ILE A 378 40.32 -18.91 15.89
N HIS A 379 41.42 -18.35 15.39
CA HIS A 379 42.18 -17.27 16.04
C HIS A 379 41.54 -15.90 15.88
N GLN A 380 40.81 -15.66 14.78
CA GLN A 380 40.18 -14.37 14.52
C GLN A 380 38.97 -14.13 15.45
N THR A 381 38.72 -12.87 15.75
CA THR A 381 37.44 -12.38 16.27
C THR A 381 36.43 -12.23 15.14
N THR A 382 35.13 -12.23 15.43
CA THR A 382 34.08 -11.97 14.43
C THR A 382 34.13 -10.52 13.93
N SER A 383 33.59 -10.29 12.74
CA SER A 383 33.67 -8.97 12.10
C SER A 383 32.91 -7.92 12.90
N SER A 384 33.46 -6.71 12.98
CA SER A 384 32.78 -5.57 13.58
C SER A 384 31.70 -4.97 12.67
N GLU A 385 31.66 -5.36 11.40
CA GLU A 385 30.67 -4.88 10.43
C GLU A 385 29.26 -5.37 10.79
N PRO A 386 28.27 -4.47 10.90
CA PRO A 386 26.92 -4.87 11.28
C PRO A 386 26.30 -5.77 10.21
N ASN A 387 25.69 -6.86 10.64
CA ASN A 387 24.88 -7.70 9.76
C ASN A 387 23.49 -7.07 9.57
N ILE A 388 23.34 -6.32 8.48
CA ILE A 388 22.07 -5.67 8.09
C ILE A 388 21.20 -6.54 7.19
N GLY A 389 21.57 -7.80 6.97
CA GLY A 389 20.93 -8.68 5.99
C GLY A 389 21.22 -8.28 4.54
N PHE A 390 20.59 -9.00 3.60
CA PHE A 390 20.70 -8.68 2.18
C PHE A 390 19.97 -7.38 1.85
N THR A 391 20.66 -6.49 1.15
CA THR A 391 20.08 -5.24 0.63
C THR A 391 20.33 -5.14 -0.88
N LEU A 392 19.33 -4.64 -1.61
CA LEU A 392 19.40 -4.40 -3.04
C LEU A 392 18.83 -3.01 -3.33
N SER A 393 19.57 -2.21 -4.08
CA SER A 393 19.14 -0.93 -4.62
C SER A 393 19.40 -0.86 -6.12
N SER A 394 18.61 -0.04 -6.82
CA SER A 394 18.90 0.34 -8.19
C SER A 394 19.21 1.83 -8.26
N ALA A 395 20.03 2.26 -9.21
CA ALA A 395 20.45 3.65 -9.33
C ALA A 395 19.26 4.61 -9.55
N ASN A 396 18.20 4.11 -10.20
CA ASN A 396 17.01 4.89 -10.55
C ASN A 396 15.79 4.62 -9.64
N SER A 397 15.91 3.80 -8.58
CA SER A 397 14.83 3.60 -7.60
C SER A 397 14.92 4.66 -6.48
N ILE A 398 14.17 5.76 -6.63
CA ILE A 398 13.87 6.71 -5.54
C ILE A 398 12.51 6.36 -4.93
#